data_AF-A0A969AUY4-F1
#
_entry.id   AF-A0A969AUY4-F1
#
_cell.length_a   1.000
_cell.length_b   1.000
_cell.length_c   1.000
_cell.angle_alpha   90.00
_cell.angle_beta   90.00
_cell.angle_gamma   90.00
#
_symmetry.space_group_name_H-M   'P 1'
#
loop_
_entity.id
_entity.type
_entity.pdbx_description
1 polymer ?
#
loop_
_entity_poly.entity_id
_entity_poly.type
_entity_poly.pdbx_seq_one_letter_code
_entity_poly.pdbx_strand_id
1 'polypeptide(L)'
;MKKIFVLVLACFLVVWTGHSISAQDAHKQKDGKKNGVNEKEMRKKAQADLEQRFPGVKDQPVTWDHSKSGANTAYFLVGDKEYMAEYDRNGTWSKTYEKKEWNGNVPATVRDGYNKKFKDREVKSYWELSESKDKGQNGYLFYYNDEGNNVRNFEMDREGNLTSEDQYNYPH
;
A
#
# COMPACT_ATOMS: atom_id res chain seq x y z
N MET A 1 -41.09 40.89 17.50
CA MET A 1 -41.59 39.87 18.46
C MET A 1 -40.58 38.72 18.49
N LYS A 2 -39.84 38.58 19.60
CA LYS A 2 -38.79 37.55 19.78
C LYS A 2 -39.42 36.28 20.36
N LYS A 3 -39.25 35.13 19.72
CA LYS A 3 -39.59 33.82 20.30
C LYS A 3 -38.29 33.13 20.70
N ILE A 4 -38.13 32.91 22.00
CA ILE A 4 -37.03 32.15 22.60
C ILE A 4 -37.48 30.69 22.62
N PHE A 5 -36.80 29.83 21.88
CA PHE A 5 -36.95 28.38 21.96
C PHE A 5 -35.94 27.86 22.98
N VAL A 6 -36.45 27.31 24.09
CA VAL A 6 -35.67 26.55 25.06
C VAL A 6 -35.59 25.12 24.55
N LEU A 7 -34.41 24.69 24.09
CA LEU A 7 -34.15 23.31 23.69
C LEU A 7 -33.51 22.58 24.88
N VAL A 8 -34.23 21.60 25.42
CA VAL A 8 -33.74 20.72 26.48
C VAL A 8 -32.78 19.70 25.85
N LEU A 9 -31.50 19.84 26.15
CA LEU A 9 -30.44 18.93 25.71
C LEU A 9 -30.36 17.77 26.72
N ALA A 10 -30.93 16.61 26.36
CA ALA A 10 -30.79 15.40 27.14
C ALA A 10 -29.43 14.73 26.81
N CYS A 11 -28.52 14.74 27.77
CA CYS A 11 -27.26 14.00 27.71
C CYS A 11 -27.52 12.49 27.87
N PHE A 12 -27.46 11.74 26.77
CA PHE A 12 -27.29 10.29 26.81
C PHE A 12 -25.80 9.95 26.84
N LEU A 13 -25.30 9.58 28.01
CA LEU A 13 -24.00 8.93 28.18
C LEU A 13 -24.15 7.47 27.74
N VAL A 14 -23.73 7.16 26.52
CA VAL A 14 -23.53 5.78 26.07
C VAL A 14 -22.09 5.39 26.41
N VAL A 15 -21.93 4.56 27.44
CA VAL A 15 -20.65 3.92 27.76
C VAL A 15 -20.46 2.77 26.77
N TRP A 16 -19.60 2.99 25.77
CA TRP A 16 -19.21 1.97 24.80
C TRP A 16 -18.02 1.19 25.37
N THR A 17 -18.26 -0.03 25.85
CA THR A 17 -17.18 -0.96 26.22
C THR A 17 -16.66 -1.63 24.94
N GLY A 18 -15.73 -0.94 24.28
CA GLY A 18 -14.99 -1.49 23.15
C GLY A 18 -14.21 -2.72 23.58
N HIS A 19 -14.72 -3.90 23.22
CA HIS A 19 -13.91 -5.11 23.16
C HIS A 19 -13.02 -4.97 21.94
N SER A 20 -11.74 -4.68 22.15
CA SER A 20 -10.73 -4.73 21.10
C SER A 20 -10.59 -6.18 20.63
N ILE A 21 -11.37 -6.56 19.61
CA ILE A 21 -11.11 -7.76 18.84
C ILE A 21 -9.87 -7.43 18.01
N SER A 22 -8.70 -7.77 18.55
CA SER A 22 -7.48 -7.89 17.78
C SER A 22 -7.69 -9.07 16.81
N ALA A 23 -8.18 -8.77 15.61
CA ALA A 23 -8.18 -9.70 14.50
C ALA A 23 -6.72 -9.90 14.06
N GLN A 24 -6.01 -10.78 14.76
CA GLN A 24 -4.87 -11.46 14.17
C GLN A 24 -5.46 -12.50 13.20
N ASP A 25 -5.70 -12.08 11.96
CA ASP A 25 -5.98 -13.00 10.87
C ASP A 25 -4.77 -13.90 10.67
N ALA A 26 -4.84 -15.06 11.33
CA ALA A 26 -3.91 -16.16 11.15
C ALA A 26 -4.18 -16.80 9.77
N HIS A 27 -3.66 -16.16 8.72
CA HIS A 27 -3.50 -16.81 7.43
C HIS A 27 -2.61 -18.04 7.61
N LYS A 28 -3.24 -19.22 7.67
CA LYS A 28 -2.56 -20.52 7.58
C LYS A 28 -1.97 -20.68 6.18
N GLN A 29 -0.76 -20.21 5.98
CA GLN A 29 0.07 -20.57 4.83
C GLN A 29 0.32 -22.09 4.87
N LYS A 30 -0.03 -22.77 3.78
CA LYS A 30 0.32 -24.18 3.57
C LYS A 30 1.81 -24.26 3.23
N ASP A 31 2.59 -24.87 4.10
CA ASP A 31 4.03 -25.10 3.95
C ASP A 31 4.36 -25.98 2.74
N GLY A 32 4.46 -25.37 1.56
CA GLY A 32 5.06 -25.94 0.37
C GLY A 32 6.58 -25.87 0.48
N LYS A 33 7.20 -26.91 1.03
CA LYS A 33 8.65 -27.06 1.21
C LYS A 33 9.40 -26.95 -0.15
N LYS A 34 9.92 -25.77 -0.48
CA LYS A 34 10.78 -25.52 -1.65
C LYS A 34 11.95 -24.62 -1.23
N ASN A 35 13.09 -25.20 -0.84
CA ASN A 35 14.43 -24.60 -0.66
C ASN A 35 14.47 -23.11 -0.23
N GLY A 36 13.57 -22.73 0.68
CA GLY A 36 13.23 -21.33 0.92
C GLY A 36 14.16 -20.71 1.94
N VAL A 37 14.64 -19.50 1.65
CA VAL A 37 14.98 -18.55 2.72
C VAL A 37 13.83 -18.60 3.71
N ASN A 38 14.14 -18.81 4.99
CA ASN A 38 13.14 -18.92 6.05
C ASN A 38 12.30 -17.65 6.03
N GLU A 39 11.07 -17.71 5.51
CA GLU A 39 10.17 -16.57 5.34
C GLU A 39 10.03 -15.79 6.66
N LYS A 40 10.05 -16.50 7.78
CA LYS A 40 10.06 -15.90 9.12
C LYS A 40 11.29 -15.04 9.38
N GLU A 41 12.48 -15.49 9.00
CA GLU A 41 13.73 -14.74 9.17
C GLU A 41 13.79 -13.54 8.23
N MET A 42 13.40 -13.74 6.97
CA MET A 42 13.30 -12.68 5.98
C MET A 42 12.34 -11.59 6.46
N ARG A 43 11.12 -11.96 6.90
CA ARG A 43 10.12 -11.00 7.39
C ARG A 43 10.61 -10.29 8.65
N LYS A 44 11.30 -11.00 9.55
CA LYS A 44 11.92 -10.37 10.73
C LYS A 44 12.95 -9.31 10.34
N LYS A 45 13.79 -9.58 9.34
CA LYS A 45 14.78 -8.62 8.84
C LYS A 45 14.11 -7.42 8.16
N ALA A 46 13.11 -7.67 7.32
CA ALA A 46 12.35 -6.62 6.64
C ALA A 46 11.59 -5.72 7.65
N GLN A 47 10.96 -6.31 8.67
CA GLN A 47 10.33 -5.56 9.76
C GLN A 47 11.33 -4.69 10.53
N ALA A 48 12.52 -5.22 10.86
CA ALA A 48 13.54 -4.46 11.57
C ALA A 48 14.07 -3.27 10.75
N ASP A 49 14.29 -3.46 9.44
CA ASP A 49 14.66 -2.37 8.53
C ASP A 49 13.54 -1.32 8.40
N LEU A 50 12.29 -1.79 8.29
CA LEU A 50 11.11 -0.91 8.23
C LEU A 50 11.00 -0.02 9.48
N GLU A 51 11.11 -0.60 10.67
CA GLU A 51 11.08 0.12 11.95
C GLU A 51 12.26 1.09 12.11
N GLN A 52 13.42 0.76 11.56
CA GLN A 52 14.57 1.65 11.56
C GLN A 52 14.35 2.87 10.65
N ARG A 53 13.78 2.67 9.46
CA ARG A 53 13.51 3.74 8.48
C ARG A 53 12.31 4.60 8.87
N PHE A 54 11.29 3.97 9.43
CA PHE A 54 10.04 4.58 9.84
C PHE A 54 9.76 4.25 11.31
N PRO A 55 10.40 4.94 12.27
CA PRO A 55 10.23 4.65 13.70
C PRO A 55 8.78 4.69 14.19
N GLY A 56 7.91 5.46 13.51
CA GLY A 56 6.47 5.52 13.79
C GLY A 56 5.70 4.24 13.50
N VAL A 57 6.30 3.25 12.83
CA VAL A 57 5.68 1.96 12.47
C VAL A 57 5.77 0.93 13.60
N LYS A 58 6.69 1.09 14.55
CA LYS A 58 7.01 0.07 15.57
C LYS A 58 5.80 -0.47 16.35
N ASP A 59 4.84 0.40 16.61
CA ASP A 59 3.63 0.07 17.37
C ASP A 59 2.37 0.04 16.49
N GLN A 60 2.53 0.00 15.17
CA GLN A 60 1.44 0.00 14.19
C GLN A 60 1.34 -1.34 13.44
N PRO A 61 0.12 -1.72 13.01
CA PRO A 61 -0.04 -2.89 12.17
C PRO A 61 0.64 -2.69 10.81
N VAL A 62 1.37 -3.70 10.37
CA VAL A 62 1.96 -3.78 9.02
C VAL A 62 1.33 -4.96 8.30
N THR A 63 0.70 -4.67 7.17
CA THR A 63 0.15 -5.71 6.29
C THR A 63 1.24 -6.17 5.33
N TRP A 64 1.48 -7.46 5.27
CA TRP A 64 2.53 -8.03 4.42
C TRP A 64 1.92 -8.88 3.32
N ASP A 65 2.29 -8.61 2.08
CA ASP A 65 1.95 -9.40 0.91
C ASP A 65 3.21 -10.04 0.28
N HIS A 66 3.02 -11.16 -0.40
CA HIS A 66 4.07 -11.94 -1.03
C HIS A 66 3.79 -12.14 -2.50
N SER A 67 4.72 -11.66 -3.32
CA SER A 67 4.64 -11.92 -4.74
C SER A 67 5.06 -13.33 -5.10
N LYS A 68 4.53 -13.83 -6.23
CA LYS A 68 5.01 -15.09 -6.85
C LYS A 68 6.50 -15.04 -7.20
N SER A 69 7.04 -13.85 -7.43
CA SER A 69 8.47 -13.61 -7.65
C SER A 69 9.29 -13.64 -6.36
N GLY A 70 8.67 -13.83 -5.19
CA GLY A 70 9.33 -13.90 -3.88
C GLY A 70 9.77 -12.55 -3.31
N ALA A 71 9.39 -11.45 -3.95
CA ALA A 71 9.47 -10.12 -3.34
C ALA A 71 8.37 -9.97 -2.27
N ASN A 72 8.69 -9.23 -1.22
CA ASN A 72 7.84 -8.97 -0.07
C ASN A 72 7.43 -7.52 -0.05
N THR A 73 6.14 -7.27 0.16
CA THR A 73 5.61 -5.92 0.18
C THR A 73 4.97 -5.65 1.53
N ALA A 74 5.44 -4.61 2.21
CA ALA A 74 4.88 -4.10 3.46
C ALA A 74 4.00 -2.89 3.17
N TYR A 75 2.74 -2.92 3.60
CA TYR A 75 1.82 -1.79 3.60
C TYR A 75 1.64 -1.31 5.03
N PHE A 76 1.84 -0.01 5.28
CA PHE A 76 1.85 0.56 6.62
C PHE A 76 1.44 2.03 6.61
N LEU A 77 1.13 2.55 7.80
CA LEU A 77 0.80 3.95 8.03
C LEU A 77 1.92 4.67 8.79
N VAL A 78 2.18 5.92 8.43
CA VAL A 78 2.97 6.85 9.24
C VAL A 78 2.19 8.14 9.37
N GLY A 79 1.57 8.35 10.53
CA GLY A 79 0.56 9.40 10.71
C GLY A 79 -0.71 9.06 9.93
N ASP A 80 -1.13 9.96 9.03
CA ASP A 80 -2.28 9.83 8.13
C ASP A 80 -1.91 9.35 6.71
N LYS A 81 -0.63 9.03 6.48
CA LYS A 81 -0.11 8.65 5.16
C LYS A 81 0.08 7.15 5.04
N GLU A 82 -0.39 6.60 3.93
CA GLU A 82 -0.17 5.21 3.53
C GLU A 82 1.11 5.05 2.73
N TYR A 83 1.92 4.06 3.11
CA TYR A 83 3.17 3.71 2.45
C TYR A 83 3.20 2.24 2.06
N MET A 84 3.97 1.96 1.02
CA MET A 84 4.27 0.62 0.54
C MET A 84 5.79 0.46 0.42
N ALA A 85 6.40 -0.51 1.10
CA ALA A 85 7.82 -0.81 0.98
C ALA A 85 8.04 -2.20 0.38
N GLU A 86 8.91 -2.29 -0.61
CA GLU A 86 9.29 -3.53 -1.27
C GLU A 86 10.64 -4.03 -0.76
N TYR A 87 10.73 -5.35 -0.58
CA TYR A 87 11.93 -6.06 -0.17
C TYR A 87 12.18 -7.24 -1.11
N ASP A 88 13.46 -7.49 -1.40
CA ASP A 88 13.87 -8.65 -2.17
C ASP A 88 13.67 -9.97 -1.39
N ARG A 89 13.99 -11.10 -2.03
CA ARG A 89 13.90 -12.44 -1.44
C ARG A 89 14.78 -12.64 -0.18
N ASN A 90 15.74 -11.74 0.05
CA ASN A 90 16.65 -11.77 1.20
C ASN A 90 16.22 -10.78 2.29
N GLY A 91 15.03 -10.17 2.17
CA GLY A 91 14.54 -9.16 3.10
C GLY A 91 15.36 -7.88 3.05
N THR A 92 16.00 -7.59 1.92
CA THR A 92 16.73 -6.35 1.69
C THR A 92 15.78 -5.38 1.01
N TRP A 93 15.62 -4.20 1.59
CA TRP A 93 14.81 -3.14 1.03
C TRP A 93 15.26 -2.75 -0.39
N SER A 94 14.29 -2.51 -1.28
CA SER A 94 14.49 -2.04 -2.65
C SER A 94 13.89 -0.65 -2.88
N LYS A 95 12.62 -0.47 -2.53
CA LYS A 95 11.84 0.74 -2.85
C LYS A 95 10.81 1.04 -1.76
N THR A 96 10.45 2.30 -1.62
CA THR A 96 9.28 2.74 -0.86
C THR A 96 8.45 3.70 -1.71
N TYR A 97 7.14 3.52 -1.66
CA TYR A 97 6.15 4.37 -2.31
C TYR A 97 5.22 5.00 -1.27
N GLU A 98 4.77 6.23 -1.53
CA GLU A 98 3.70 6.90 -0.80
C GLU A 98 2.43 6.84 -1.64
N LYS A 99 1.31 6.43 -1.03
CA LYS A 99 0.01 6.45 -1.71
C LYS A 99 -0.39 7.89 -2.01
N LYS A 100 -0.89 8.12 -3.21
CA LYS A 100 -1.39 9.41 -3.67
C LYS A 100 -2.78 9.25 -4.24
N GLU A 101 -3.55 10.32 -4.19
CA GLU A 101 -4.85 10.37 -4.81
C GLU A 101 -4.73 10.52 -6.34
N TRP A 102 -5.45 9.70 -7.09
CA TRP A 102 -5.56 9.84 -8.54
C TRP A 102 -6.50 11.01 -8.89
N ASN A 103 -5.95 12.22 -8.97
CA ASN A 103 -6.71 13.45 -9.20
C ASN A 103 -5.93 14.49 -10.05
N GLY A 104 -6.38 15.74 -10.04
CA GLY A 104 -5.76 16.83 -10.81
C GLY A 104 -4.30 17.15 -10.46
N ASN A 105 -3.80 16.69 -9.32
CA ASN A 105 -2.42 16.92 -8.86
C ASN A 105 -1.41 15.93 -9.45
N VAL A 106 -1.87 14.88 -10.13
CA VAL A 106 -1.00 13.95 -10.85
C VAL A 106 -0.25 14.71 -11.95
N PRO A 107 1.07 14.50 -12.11
CA PRO A 107 1.83 15.13 -13.19
C PRO A 107 1.21 14.86 -14.56
N ALA A 108 1.08 15.92 -15.37
CA ALA A 108 0.39 15.84 -16.66
C ALA A 108 0.99 14.77 -17.58
N THR A 109 2.32 14.66 -17.61
CA THR A 109 3.04 13.64 -18.40
C THR A 109 2.63 12.22 -18.03
N VAL A 110 2.50 11.93 -16.74
CA VAL A 110 2.09 10.63 -16.21
C VAL A 110 0.63 10.35 -16.55
N ARG A 111 -0.24 11.36 -16.38
CA ARG A 111 -1.67 11.23 -16.74
C ARG A 111 -1.86 11.00 -18.24
N ASP A 112 -1.09 11.68 -19.08
CA ASP A 112 -1.15 11.50 -20.53
C ASP A 112 -0.60 10.12 -20.94
N GLY A 113 0.49 9.66 -20.30
CA GLY A 113 1.03 8.32 -20.44
C GLY A 113 -0.02 7.24 -20.08
N TYR A 114 -0.70 7.42 -18.94
CA TYR A 114 -1.82 6.57 -18.52
C TYR A 114 -2.93 6.56 -19.57
N ASN A 115 -3.44 7.73 -19.95
CA ASN A 115 -4.56 7.85 -20.88
C ASN A 115 -4.25 7.26 -22.26
N LYS A 116 -3.00 7.31 -22.70
CA LYS A 116 -2.58 6.72 -23.97
C LYS A 116 -2.75 5.19 -24.01
N LYS A 117 -2.53 4.51 -22.89
CA LYS A 117 -2.50 3.03 -22.82
C LYS A 117 -3.68 2.41 -22.07
N PHE A 118 -4.21 3.11 -21.07
CA PHE A 118 -5.08 2.56 -20.04
C PHE A 118 -6.34 3.41 -19.78
N LYS A 119 -6.69 4.37 -20.65
CA LYS A 119 -7.83 5.31 -20.45
C LYS A 119 -9.17 4.66 -20.08
N ASP A 120 -9.41 3.43 -20.53
CA ASP A 120 -10.68 2.73 -20.33
C ASP A 120 -10.67 1.87 -19.05
N ARG A 121 -9.57 1.93 -18.27
CA ARG A 121 -9.39 1.19 -17.03
C ARG A 121 -9.56 2.13 -15.84
N GLU A 122 -10.11 1.62 -14.75
CA GLU A 122 -10.27 2.37 -13.51
C GLU A 122 -9.00 2.24 -12.65
N VAL A 123 -8.41 3.37 -12.25
CA VAL A 123 -7.30 3.38 -11.28
C VAL A 123 -7.86 3.08 -9.89
N LYS A 124 -7.43 1.99 -9.27
CA LYS A 124 -7.78 1.61 -7.90
C LYS A 124 -6.85 2.22 -6.87
N SER A 125 -5.56 2.28 -7.18
CA SER A 125 -4.61 3.03 -6.37
C SER A 125 -3.45 3.54 -7.21
N TYR A 126 -2.89 4.64 -6.76
CA TYR A 126 -1.77 5.35 -7.37
C TYR A 126 -0.74 5.62 -6.28
N TRP A 127 0.50 5.26 -6.57
CA TRP A 127 1.60 5.34 -5.62
C TRP A 127 2.77 6.06 -6.28
N GLU A 128 3.36 7.01 -5.57
CA GLU A 128 4.53 7.75 -6.01
C GLU A 128 5.77 7.20 -5.31
N LEU A 129 6.83 6.92 -6.07
CA LEU A 129 8.09 6.44 -5.51
C LEU A 129 8.72 7.54 -4.63
N SER A 130 8.79 7.28 -3.33
CA SER A 130 9.37 8.21 -2.36
C SER A 130 10.86 7.96 -2.14
N GLU A 131 11.29 6.70 -2.18
CA GLU A 131 12.68 6.31 -1.96
C GLU A 131 13.01 5.04 -2.77
N SER A 132 14.23 4.94 -3.31
CA SER A 132 14.73 3.74 -3.98
C SER A 132 16.20 3.52 -3.66
N LYS A 133 16.61 2.25 -3.60
CA LYS A 133 18.01 1.83 -3.47
C LYS A 133 18.86 2.34 -4.63
N ASP A 134 18.27 2.41 -5.83
CA ASP A 134 18.93 2.93 -7.01
C ASP A 134 18.75 4.45 -7.07
N LYS A 135 19.85 5.17 -6.84
CA LYS A 135 19.84 6.65 -6.80
C LYS A 135 19.30 7.23 -8.11
N GLY A 136 18.42 8.23 -7.98
CA GLY A 136 17.86 8.96 -9.12
C GLY A 136 16.66 8.28 -9.78
N GLN A 137 16.29 7.07 -9.35
CA GLN A 137 15.00 6.49 -9.74
C GLN A 137 13.86 7.33 -9.18
N ASN A 138 12.89 7.57 -10.04
CA ASN A 138 11.61 8.17 -9.70
C ASN A 138 10.58 7.48 -10.58
N GLY A 139 9.35 7.38 -10.10
CA GLY A 139 8.31 6.75 -10.87
C GLY A 139 7.03 6.61 -10.07
N TYR A 140 6.11 5.89 -10.68
CA TYR A 140 4.76 5.74 -10.19
C TYR A 140 4.31 4.32 -10.39
N LEU A 141 3.64 3.77 -9.40
CA LEU A 141 3.02 2.45 -9.46
C LEU A 141 1.50 2.63 -9.46
N PHE A 142 0.85 1.92 -10.38
CA PHE A 142 -0.59 1.95 -10.56
C PHE A 142 -1.17 0.58 -10.29
N TYR A 143 -2.30 0.54 -9.61
CA TYR A 143 -3.16 -0.64 -9.56
C TYR A 143 -4.48 -0.34 -10.27
N TYR A 144 -4.96 -1.27 -11.07
CA TYR A 144 -6.20 -1.14 -11.84
C TYR A 144 -6.88 -2.51 -11.98
N ASN A 145 -8.18 -2.52 -12.29
CA ASN A 145 -8.89 -3.75 -12.62
C ASN A 145 -8.83 -4.00 -14.13
N ASP A 146 -8.49 -5.23 -14.52
CA ASP A 146 -8.73 -5.70 -15.89
C ASP A 146 -10.22 -6.05 -16.12
N GLU A 147 -10.59 -6.41 -17.35
CA GLU A 147 -11.98 -6.74 -17.74
C GLU A 147 -12.58 -7.90 -16.91
N GLY A 148 -11.73 -8.71 -16.27
CA GLY A 148 -12.14 -9.81 -15.39
C GLY A 148 -12.18 -9.44 -13.90
N ASN A 149 -12.10 -8.15 -13.55
CA ASN A 149 -11.94 -7.66 -12.18
C ASN A 149 -10.67 -8.17 -11.47
N ASN A 150 -9.67 -8.64 -12.21
CA ASN A 150 -8.38 -8.95 -11.60
C ASN A 150 -7.61 -7.65 -11.40
N VAL A 151 -7.12 -7.43 -10.20
CA VAL A 151 -6.23 -6.31 -9.91
C VAL A 151 -4.88 -6.59 -10.54
N ARG A 152 -4.45 -5.70 -11.43
CA ARG A 152 -3.14 -5.68 -12.10
C ARG A 152 -2.36 -4.46 -11.63
N ASN A 153 -1.05 -4.45 -11.89
CA ASN A 153 -0.24 -3.27 -11.69
C ASN A 153 0.74 -3.01 -12.83
N PHE A 154 1.23 -1.78 -12.90
CA PHE A 154 2.33 -1.38 -13.76
C PHE A 154 3.07 -0.19 -13.17
N GLU A 155 4.34 -0.03 -13.55
CA GLU A 155 5.13 1.16 -13.22
C GLU A 155 5.29 2.09 -14.42
N MET A 156 5.33 3.39 -14.15
CA MET A 156 5.73 4.42 -15.11
C MET A 156 6.86 5.29 -14.56
N ASP A 157 7.70 5.81 -15.46
CA ASP A 157 8.69 6.85 -15.15
C ASP A 157 8.04 8.26 -15.06
N ARG A 158 8.86 9.31 -14.92
CA ARG A 158 8.39 10.71 -14.81
C ARG A 158 7.85 11.27 -16.12
N GLU A 159 8.25 10.68 -17.21
CA GLU A 159 7.89 11.02 -18.57
C GLU A 159 6.59 10.31 -19.00
N GLY A 160 6.04 9.42 -18.16
CA GLY A 160 4.83 8.66 -18.43
C GLY A 160 5.07 7.44 -19.32
N ASN A 161 6.31 6.99 -19.46
CA ASN A 161 6.63 5.75 -20.15
C ASN A 161 6.48 4.57 -19.19
N LEU A 162 5.99 3.45 -19.73
CA LEU A 162 5.87 2.19 -19.01
C LEU A 162 7.27 1.60 -18.76
N THR A 163 7.61 1.35 -17.49
CA THR A 163 8.90 0.73 -17.10
C THR A 163 8.75 -0.73 -16.72
N SER A 164 7.59 -1.12 -16.20
CA SER A 164 7.21 -2.52 -15.95
C SER A 164 5.70 -2.69 -16.08
N GLU A 165 5.26 -3.89 -16.43
CA GLU A 165 3.86 -4.30 -16.38
C GLU A 165 3.82 -5.74 -15.88
N ASP A 166 3.44 -5.91 -14.63
CA ASP A 166 3.34 -7.22 -14.01
C ASP A 166 1.89 -7.67 -13.96
N GLN A 167 1.66 -8.91 -14.40
CA GLN A 167 0.42 -9.62 -14.11
C GLN A 167 0.43 -10.10 -12.66
N TYR A 168 0.47 -9.17 -11.72
CA TYR A 168 0.16 -9.49 -10.34
C TYR A 168 -1.32 -9.89 -10.24
N ASN A 169 -1.63 -10.89 -9.43
CA ASN A 169 -3.00 -11.17 -9.01
C ASN A 169 -3.04 -10.74 -7.54
N TYR A 170 -3.59 -9.56 -7.26
CA TYR A 170 -3.79 -9.11 -5.89
C TYR A 170 -4.80 -10.06 -5.21
N PRO A 171 -4.44 -10.71 -4.08
CA PRO A 171 -5.43 -11.42 -3.29
C PRO A 171 -6.32 -10.39 -2.58
N HIS A 172 -7.64 -10.47 -2.83
CA HIS A 172 -8.65 -9.71 -2.10
C HIS A 172 -8.76 -10.15 -0.65
#